data_AF-A0A453T3Q3-F1
#
_entry.id   AF-A0A453T3Q3-F1
#
_cell.length_a   1.000
_cell.length_b   1.000
_cell.length_c   1.000
_cell.angle_alpha   90.00
_cell.angle_beta   90.00
_cell.angle_gamma   90.00
#
_symmetry.space_group_name_H-M   'P 1'
#
loop_
_entity.id
_entity.type
_entity.pdbx_description
1 polymer ?
#
loop_
_entity_poly.entity_id
_entity_poly.type
_entity_poly.pdbx_seq_one_letter_code
_entity_poly.pdbx_strand_id
1 'polypeptide(L)'
;MYSPEEWEHATLVLRRTGYQVNLSRKDEILIDEKYSPNVQIKIPIGRTTQFILVSSRGVNLPFNTQGITEPSTEDNDIRLRDLTVLVFRAFQNKTPLSSLVLPKETDAISFAKEKNIDDIPS
;
A
#
# COMPACT_ATOMS: atom_id res chain seq x y z
N MET A 1 -1.31 -18.41 -13.31
CA MET A 1 -0.05 -17.64 -13.40
C MET A 1 -0.33 -16.48 -14.34
N TYR A 2 -0.05 -15.24 -13.94
CA TYR A 2 -0.14 -14.09 -14.85
C TYR A 2 1.22 -13.94 -15.56
N SER A 3 1.22 -13.75 -16.88
CA SER A 3 2.44 -13.60 -17.67
C SER A 3 3.05 -12.21 -17.40
N PRO A 4 4.39 -12.07 -17.26
CA PRO A 4 5.06 -10.77 -17.13
C PRO A 4 4.74 -9.78 -18.27
N GLU A 5 4.28 -10.28 -19.43
CA GLU A 5 3.91 -9.50 -20.62
C GLU A 5 2.64 -8.64 -20.46
N GLU A 6 1.88 -8.81 -19.37
CA GLU A 6 0.59 -8.14 -19.16
C GLU A 6 0.67 -6.88 -18.29
N TRP A 7 1.84 -6.54 -17.73
CA TRP A 7 2.01 -5.39 -16.84
C TRP A 7 2.56 -4.17 -17.58
N GLU A 8 1.88 -3.03 -17.42
CA GLU A 8 2.34 -1.74 -17.93
C GLU A 8 2.84 -0.88 -16.77
N HIS A 9 3.84 -0.03 -17.02
CA HIS A 9 4.27 0.97 -16.06
C HIS A 9 3.13 1.95 -15.78
N ALA A 10 2.90 2.21 -14.50
CA ALA A 10 1.89 3.14 -14.05
C ALA A 10 2.42 4.03 -12.93
N THR A 11 1.93 5.26 -12.89
CA THR A 11 2.26 6.23 -11.83
C THR A 11 1.01 6.45 -10.96
N LEU A 12 1.15 6.17 -9.66
CA LEU A 12 0.14 6.51 -8.66
C LEU A 12 0.49 7.88 -8.03
N VAL A 13 -0.34 8.88 -8.30
CA VAL A 13 -0.18 10.24 -7.75
C VAL A 13 -1.13 10.41 -6.57
N LEU A 14 -0.59 10.70 -5.39
CA LEU A 14 -1.37 10.95 -4.19
C LEU A 14 -1.50 12.46 -3.94
N ARG A 15 -2.73 12.97 -3.87
CA ARG A 15 -3.05 14.38 -3.62
C ARG A 15 -3.71 14.54 -2.27
N ARG A 16 -3.84 15.77 -1.75
CA ARG A 16 -4.47 16.01 -0.44
C ARG A 16 -5.90 15.47 -0.36
N THR A 17 -6.71 15.58 -1.41
CA THR A 17 -8.14 15.25 -1.41
C THR A 17 -8.51 14.03 -2.26
N GLY A 18 -7.55 13.48 -3.00
CA GLY A 18 -7.79 12.38 -3.93
C GLY A 18 -6.49 11.79 -4.46
N TYR A 19 -6.61 10.98 -5.50
CA TYR A 19 -5.49 10.30 -6.13
C TYR A 19 -5.73 10.14 -7.64
N GLN A 20 -4.65 9.90 -8.37
CA GLN A 20 -4.68 9.68 -9.81
C GLN A 20 -3.81 8.46 -10.17
N VAL A 21 -4.24 7.69 -11.18
CA VAL A 21 -3.46 6.59 -11.75
C VAL A 21 -3.24 6.89 -13.23
N ASN A 22 -1.97 6.93 -13.63
CA ASN A 22 -1.56 7.24 -15.01
C ASN A 22 -0.84 6.04 -15.62
N LEU A 23 -1.14 5.72 -16.88
CA LEU A 23 -0.41 4.72 -17.65
C LEU A 23 0.72 5.38 -18.45
N SER A 24 1.93 4.83 -18.35
CA SER A 24 3.13 5.46 -18.89
C SER A 24 3.21 5.48 -20.42
N ARG A 25 2.57 4.56 -21.16
CA ARG A 25 2.73 4.53 -22.63
C ARG A 25 1.86 5.53 -23.38
N LYS A 26 0.83 6.09 -22.74
CA LYS A 26 -0.18 6.92 -23.42
C LYS A 26 -0.46 8.27 -22.77
N ASP A 27 0.26 8.62 -21.70
CA ASP A 27 -0.10 9.73 -20.81
C ASP A 27 -1.59 9.71 -20.43
N GLU A 28 -2.16 8.49 -20.37
CA GLU A 28 -3.59 8.28 -20.18
C GLU A 28 -3.89 8.25 -18.69
N ILE A 29 -4.82 9.12 -18.27
CA ILE A 29 -5.34 9.14 -16.91
C ILE A 29 -6.40 8.05 -16.81
N LEU A 30 -6.07 6.95 -16.16
CA LEU A 30 -6.99 5.83 -15.96
C LEU A 30 -8.00 6.13 -14.84
N ILE A 31 -7.53 6.80 -13.77
CA ILE A 31 -8.36 7.22 -12.64
C ILE A 31 -7.93 8.61 -12.21
N ASP A 32 -8.90 9.49 -11.94
CA ASP A 32 -8.75 10.70 -11.12
C ASP A 32 -9.99 10.80 -10.22
N GLU A 33 -9.86 10.45 -8.94
CA GLU A 33 -10.99 10.50 -8.01
C GLU A 33 -10.59 10.97 -6.61
N LYS A 34 -11.59 11.43 -5.85
CA LYS A 34 -11.43 11.81 -4.44
C LYS A 34 -11.38 10.57 -3.56
N TYR A 35 -10.68 10.68 -2.44
CA TYR A 35 -10.78 9.65 -1.40
C TYR A 35 -12.23 9.56 -0.89
N SER A 36 -12.70 8.34 -0.68
CA SER A 36 -14.00 8.08 -0.07
C SER A 36 -13.98 6.74 0.67
N PRO A 37 -14.97 6.45 1.52
CA PRO A 37 -15.10 5.13 2.17
C PRO A 37 -15.25 3.96 1.19
N ASN A 38 -15.65 4.23 -0.05
CA ASN A 38 -15.84 3.22 -1.09
C ASN A 38 -14.54 2.85 -1.80
N VAL A 39 -13.47 3.64 -1.63
CA VAL A 39 -12.14 3.32 -2.13
C VAL A 39 -11.49 2.34 -1.18
N GLN A 40 -10.84 1.30 -1.68
CA GLN A 40 -10.19 0.29 -0.82
C GLN A 40 -8.86 -0.14 -1.40
N ILE A 41 -7.94 -0.55 -0.52
CA ILE A 41 -6.70 -1.19 -0.94
C ILE A 41 -6.55 -2.55 -0.24
N LYS A 42 -6.41 -3.60 -1.05
CA LYS A 42 -6.38 -5.00 -0.62
C LYS A 42 -5.03 -5.62 -0.97
N ILE A 43 -4.53 -6.48 -0.10
CA ILE A 43 -3.32 -7.28 -0.35
C ILE A 43 -3.79 -8.72 -0.62
N PRO A 44 -3.61 -9.25 -1.83
CA PRO A 44 -4.00 -10.62 -2.14
C PRO A 44 -3.13 -11.64 -1.40
N ILE A 45 -3.76 -12.72 -0.91
CA ILE A 45 -3.05 -13.81 -0.21
C ILE A 45 -2.06 -14.47 -1.18
N GLY A 46 -0.83 -14.68 -0.72
CA GLY A 46 0.22 -15.34 -1.51
C GLY A 46 0.82 -14.49 -2.65
N ARG A 47 0.54 -13.18 -2.68
CA ARG A 47 1.10 -12.23 -3.66
C ARG A 47 1.84 -11.10 -2.94
N THR A 48 3.08 -11.36 -2.57
CA THR A 48 3.89 -10.51 -1.67
C THR A 48 4.24 -9.15 -2.26
N THR A 49 4.34 -9.04 -3.59
CA THR A 49 4.65 -7.80 -4.32
C THR A 49 3.44 -7.13 -4.97
N GLN A 50 2.21 -7.58 -4.66
CA GLN A 50 1.01 -7.06 -5.32
C GLN A 50 0.04 -6.42 -4.32
N PHE A 51 -0.74 -5.46 -4.83
CA PHE A 51 -1.90 -4.92 -4.15
C PHE A 51 -3.00 -4.62 -5.17
N ILE A 52 -4.24 -4.56 -4.70
CA ILE A 52 -5.41 -4.22 -5.52
C ILE A 52 -6.01 -2.94 -4.98
N LEU A 53 -6.06 -1.92 -5.81
CA LEU A 53 -6.83 -0.70 -5.56
C LEU A 53 -8.24 -0.91 -6.10
N VAL A 54 -9.24 -0.72 -5.24
CA VAL A 54 -10.66 -0.74 -5.61
C VAL A 54 -11.13 0.70 -5.65
N SER A 55 -11.52 1.18 -6.84
CA SER A 55 -12.02 2.54 -6.99
C SER A 55 -13.37 2.73 -6.31
N SER A 56 -13.80 3.98 -6.14
CA SER A 56 -15.11 4.32 -5.57
C SER A 56 -16.30 3.71 -6.36
N ARG A 57 -16.05 3.34 -7.63
CA ARG A 57 -17.01 2.69 -8.54
C ARG A 57 -16.95 1.16 -8.49
N GLY A 58 -16.11 0.58 -7.62
CA GLY A 58 -15.93 -0.87 -7.49
C GLY A 58 -15.03 -1.50 -8.56
N VAL A 59 -14.32 -0.70 -9.36
CA VAL A 59 -13.36 -1.23 -10.34
C VAL A 59 -12.11 -1.70 -9.62
N ASN A 60 -11.65 -2.91 -9.90
CA ASN A 60 -10.41 -3.46 -9.34
C ASN A 60 -9.22 -3.13 -10.26
N LEU A 61 -8.18 -2.55 -9.69
CA LEU A 61 -6.93 -2.22 -10.36
C LEU A 61 -5.78 -2.92 -9.65
N PRO A 62 -5.28 -4.04 -10.19
CA PRO A 62 -4.13 -4.71 -9.64
C PRO A 62 -2.85 -3.93 -9.96
N PHE A 63 -1.94 -3.88 -8.99
CA PHE A 63 -0.59 -3.32 -9.12
C PHE A 63 0.43 -4.35 -8.69
N ASN A 64 1.61 -4.31 -9.32
CA ASN A 64 2.76 -5.14 -8.99
C ASN A 64 3.99 -4.24 -8.80
N THR A 65 4.72 -4.43 -7.71
CA THR A 65 5.94 -3.67 -7.40
C THR A 65 7.23 -4.43 -7.75
N GLN A 66 7.11 -5.66 -8.25
CA GLN A 66 8.25 -6.48 -8.64
C GLN A 66 9.09 -5.79 -9.72
N GLY A 67 10.41 -5.71 -9.51
CA GLY A 67 11.34 -5.15 -10.49
C GLY A 67 11.34 -3.63 -10.60
N ILE A 68 10.65 -2.92 -9.70
CA ILE A 68 10.55 -1.45 -9.73
C ILE A 68 11.69 -0.79 -8.96
N THR A 69 12.20 -1.45 -7.91
CA THR A 69 13.25 -0.91 -7.06
C THR A 69 14.64 -1.19 -7.61
N GLU A 70 15.61 -0.33 -7.29
CA GLU A 70 17.03 -0.55 -7.60
C GLU A 70 17.85 -0.48 -6.29
N PRO A 71 18.54 -1.57 -5.89
CA PRO A 71 18.61 -2.87 -6.57
C PRO A 71 17.29 -3.64 -6.48
N SER A 72 16.90 -4.29 -7.57
CA SER A 72 15.72 -5.15 -7.63
C SER A 72 15.94 -6.41 -6.80
N THR A 73 15.41 -6.40 -5.58
CA THR A 73 15.35 -7.57 -4.70
C THR A 73 13.91 -7.78 -4.26
N GLU A 74 13.53 -9.03 -4.00
CA GLU A 74 12.17 -9.36 -3.56
C GLU A 74 11.80 -8.59 -2.28
N ASP A 75 12.71 -8.49 -1.32
CA ASP A 75 12.49 -7.72 -0.09
C ASP A 75 12.23 -6.24 -0.35
N ASN A 76 12.96 -5.62 -1.30
CA ASN A 76 12.74 -4.21 -1.63
C ASN A 76 11.39 -4.00 -2.32
N ASP A 77 11.00 -4.91 -3.20
CA ASP A 77 9.71 -4.85 -3.89
C ASP A 77 8.54 -5.07 -2.92
N ILE A 78 8.69 -5.97 -1.94
CA ILE A 78 7.73 -6.16 -0.84
C ILE A 78 7.62 -4.89 -0.01
N ARG A 79 8.76 -4.30 0.39
CA ARG A 79 8.79 -3.04 1.17
C ARG A 79 8.16 -1.89 0.41
N LEU A 80 8.37 -1.80 -0.90
CA LEU A 80 7.73 -0.80 -1.75
C LEU A 80 6.20 -0.99 -1.75
N ARG A 81 5.72 -2.23 -1.91
CA ARG A 81 4.27 -2.53 -1.83
C ARG A 81 3.70 -2.09 -0.48
N ASP A 82 4.35 -2.46 0.62
CA ASP A 82 3.88 -2.12 1.97
C ASP A 82 3.87 -0.60 2.21
N LEU A 83 4.92 0.09 1.78
CA LEU A 83 5.00 1.54 1.85
C LEU A 83 3.90 2.21 1.03
N THR A 84 3.67 1.77 -0.21
CA THR A 84 2.60 2.31 -1.06
C THR A 84 1.23 2.11 -0.41
N VAL A 85 0.95 0.91 0.09
CA VAL A 85 -0.32 0.60 0.78
C VAL A 85 -0.50 1.47 2.03
N LEU A 86 0.55 1.61 2.85
CA LEU A 86 0.54 2.42 4.06
C LEU A 86 0.28 3.89 3.75
N VAL A 87 1.03 4.47 2.81
CA VAL A 87 0.90 5.90 2.44
C VAL A 87 -0.48 6.16 1.83
N PHE A 88 -0.97 5.29 0.95
CA PHE A 88 -2.32 5.44 0.40
C PHE A 88 -3.39 5.48 1.50
N ARG A 89 -3.33 4.54 2.46
CA ARG A 89 -4.25 4.50 3.60
C ARG A 89 -4.14 5.74 4.48
N ALA A 90 -2.93 6.25 4.71
CA ALA A 90 -2.74 7.49 5.46
C ALA A 90 -3.37 8.70 4.75
N PHE A 91 -3.27 8.75 3.42
CA PHE A 91 -3.88 9.81 2.62
C PHE A 91 -5.40 9.72 2.54
N GLN A 92 -5.95 8.50 2.50
CA GLN A 92 -7.38 8.23 2.49
C GLN A 92 -8.02 8.49 3.85
N ASN A 93 -7.40 7.97 4.92
CA ASN A 93 -7.87 8.08 6.29
C ASN A 93 -7.46 9.42 6.91
N LYS A 94 -7.61 10.55 6.20
CA LYS A 94 -7.38 11.87 6.79
C LYS A 94 -8.36 12.14 7.94
N THR A 95 -8.10 11.56 9.10
CA THR A 95 -7.95 12.35 10.31
C THR A 95 -6.87 13.40 10.00
N PRO A 96 -7.12 14.70 10.23
CA PRO A 96 -6.10 15.74 10.11
C PRO A 96 -4.74 15.26 10.64
N LEU A 97 -3.62 15.65 10.03
CA LEU A 97 -2.28 15.36 10.60
C LEU A 97 -2.14 15.94 12.04
N SER A 98 -3.01 16.86 12.44
CA SER A 98 -3.20 17.38 13.80
C SER A 98 -4.00 16.47 14.75
N SER A 99 -4.58 15.39 14.24
CA SER A 99 -5.34 14.36 14.97
C SER A 99 -4.70 12.97 14.87
N LEU A 100 -3.67 12.83 14.03
CA LEU A 100 -2.53 12.02 14.44
C LEU A 100 -2.00 12.69 15.70
N VAL A 101 -2.45 12.19 16.85
CA VAL A 101 -1.67 12.31 18.07
C VAL A 101 -0.33 11.71 17.66
N LEU A 102 0.67 12.57 17.40
CA LEU A 102 2.06 12.14 17.49
C LEU A 102 2.09 11.31 18.75
N PRO A 103 2.57 10.04 18.70
CA PRO A 103 2.77 9.26 19.90
C PRO A 103 3.29 10.23 20.94
N LYS A 104 2.52 10.51 22.00
CA LYS A 104 3.16 11.17 23.13
C LYS A 104 4.36 10.29 23.44
N GLU A 105 5.42 10.83 24.02
CA GLU A 105 6.65 10.08 24.32
C GLU A 105 6.41 8.71 25.04
N THR A 106 5.18 8.46 25.49
CA THR A 106 4.60 7.30 26.15
C THR A 106 3.52 6.49 25.39
N ASP A 107 3.17 6.75 24.12
CA ASP A 107 2.27 5.85 23.38
C ASP A 107 3.05 4.59 22.96
N ALA A 108 3.10 3.63 23.88
CA ALA A 108 3.80 2.38 23.70
C ALA A 108 3.07 1.50 22.67
N ILE A 109 3.72 1.24 21.55
CA ILE A 109 3.28 0.19 20.63
C ILE A 109 3.60 -1.15 21.31
N SER A 110 2.56 -1.87 21.71
CA SER A 110 2.68 -3.19 22.31
C SER A 110 2.89 -4.23 21.23
N PHE A 111 4.00 -4.95 21.29
CA PHE A 111 4.28 -6.09 20.42
C PHE A 111 4.15 -7.39 21.21
N ALA A 112 3.60 -8.43 20.58
CA ALA A 112 3.72 -9.78 21.12
C ALA A 112 5.19 -10.22 20.99
N LYS A 113 5.79 -10.64 22.10
CA LYS A 113 7.10 -11.29 22.14
C LYS A 113 6.90 -12.80 22.27
N GLU A 114 7.67 -13.57 21.53
CA GLU A 114 7.73 -15.02 21.70
C GLU A 114 8.19 -15.36 23.13
N LYS A 115 7.56 -16.36 23.77
CA LYS A 115 7.94 -16.79 25.13
C LYS A 115 9.29 -17.48 25.04
N ASN A 116 10.27 -17.07 25.85
CA ASN A 116 11.49 -17.86 26.01
C ASN A 116 11.13 -19.19 26.69
N ILE A 117 11.69 -20.29 26.18
CA ILE A 117 11.50 -21.64 26.75
C ILE A 117 11.95 -21.69 28.22
N ASP A 118 12.91 -20.84 28.59
CA ASP A 118 13.44 -20.74 29.96
C ASP A 118 12.48 -20.02 30.95
N ASP A 119 11.43 -19.35 30.46
CA ASP A 119 10.45 -18.63 31.30
C ASP A 119 9.26 -19.53 31.71
N ILE A 120 9.28 -20.81 31.36
CA ILE A 120 8.24 -21.77 31.75
C ILE A 120 8.67 -22.41 33.09
N PRO A 121 7.97 -22.13 34.21
CA PRO A 121 8.27 -22.81 35.46
C PRO A 121 8.07 -24.32 35.28
N SER A 122 9.04 -25.09 35.79
CA SER A 122 9.09 -26.55 35.72
C SER A 122 7.86 -27.23 36.33
#